data_AF-A0A820MV83-F1
#
_entry.id   AF-A0A820MV83-F1
#
_cell.length_a   1.000
_cell.length_b   1.000
_cell.length_c   1.000
_cell.angle_alpha   90.00
_cell.angle_beta   90.00
_cell.angle_gamma   90.00
#
_symmetry.space_group_name_H-M   'P 1'
#
loop_
_entity.id
_entity.type
_entity.pdbx_description
1 polymer ?
#
loop_
_entity_poly.entity_id
_entity_poly.type
_entity_poly.pdbx_seq_one_letter_code
_entity_poly.pdbx_strand_id
1 'polypeptide(L)'
;KEKDIVIISCVRSGGNIGFLDDMHRVNVMLTRAKYALYVFGNLTQLANQHVGWEAFVNHARANGIFFDTNTTPIDLPYRED
;
A
#
# COMPACT_ATOMS: atom_id res chain seq x y z
N LYS A 1 17.94 4.25 4.33
CA LYS A 1 17.85 4.28 5.80
C LYS A 1 16.46 3.81 6.18
N GLU A 2 16.37 2.79 7.03
CA GLU A 2 15.11 2.21 7.50
C GLU A 2 14.40 3.14 8.50
N LYS A 3 13.10 2.92 8.67
CA LYS A 3 12.21 3.64 9.58
C LYS A 3 11.32 2.63 10.30
N ASP A 4 10.99 2.94 11.54
CA ASP A 4 10.13 2.08 12.35
C ASP A 4 8.74 1.94 11.72
N ILE A 5 8.20 3.06 11.24
CA ILE A 5 6.93 3.14 10.53
C ILE A 5 7.14 3.88 9.21
N VAL A 6 6.55 3.35 8.13
CA VAL A 6 6.50 4.01 6.82
C VAL A 6 5.05 4.19 6.41
N ILE A 7 4.71 5.41 6.00
CA ILE A 7 3.39 5.75 5.45
C ILE A 7 3.60 6.18 4.00
N ILE A 8 2.91 5.51 3.08
CA ILE A 8 2.95 5.77 1.65
C ILE A 8 1.58 6.29 1.21
N SER A 9 1.56 7.48 0.62
CA SER A 9 0.37 8.02 -0.04
C SER A 9 0.54 7.90 -1.56
N CYS A 10 -0.31 7.09 -2.18
CA CYS A 10 -0.37 6.89 -3.61
C CYS A 10 -1.37 7.90 -4.21
N VAL A 11 -0.85 9.11 -4.49
CA VAL A 11 -1.63 10.34 -4.71
C VAL A 11 -2.36 10.44 -6.08
N ARG A 12 -2.21 9.48 -7.01
CA ARG A 12 -2.67 9.66 -8.40
C ARG A 12 -3.76 8.67 -8.82
N SER A 13 -4.94 9.22 -9.08
CA SER A 13 -5.95 8.62 -9.95
C SER A 13 -5.80 9.19 -11.37
N GLY A 14 -5.30 8.40 -12.33
CA GLY A 14 -5.31 8.74 -13.75
C GLY A 14 -3.95 8.75 -14.46
N GLY A 15 -3.86 7.94 -15.53
CA GLY A 15 -2.99 8.15 -16.69
C GLY A 15 -1.52 7.73 -16.58
N ASN A 16 -0.88 7.85 -15.42
CA ASN A 16 0.51 7.39 -15.23
C ASN A 16 0.84 7.29 -13.73
N ILE A 17 1.29 6.12 -13.27
CA ILE A 17 1.68 5.87 -11.87
C ILE A 17 3.05 6.47 -11.52
N GLY A 18 3.82 6.91 -12.53
CA GLY A 18 5.06 7.66 -12.40
C GLY A 18 6.07 6.95 -11.48
N PHE A 19 6.34 7.57 -10.33
CA PHE A 19 7.26 7.04 -9.32
C PHE A 19 6.95 5.61 -8.85
N LEU A 20 5.70 5.18 -8.96
CA LEU A 20 5.21 3.86 -8.53
C LEU A 20 5.30 2.79 -9.64
N ASP A 21 5.67 3.16 -10.87
CA ASP A 21 5.92 2.24 -11.99
C ASP A 21 7.31 1.57 -11.90
N ASP A 22 8.22 2.18 -11.15
CA ASP A 22 9.55 1.62 -10.89
C ASP A 22 9.50 0.63 -9.72
N MET A 23 9.52 -0.67 -10.05
CA MET A 23 9.53 -1.74 -9.06
C MET A 23 10.72 -1.72 -8.12
N HIS A 24 11.88 -1.19 -8.54
CA HIS A 24 13.00 -1.03 -7.62
C HIS A 24 12.65 -0.01 -6.53
N ARG A 25 11.91 1.04 -6.87
CA ARG A 25 11.43 2.02 -5.89
C ARG A 25 10.35 1.46 -4.99
N VAL A 26 9.43 0.67 -5.52
CA VAL A 26 8.41 -0.04 -4.72
C VAL A 26 9.08 -0.99 -3.73
N ASN A 27 9.97 -1.86 -4.19
CA ASN A 27 10.69 -2.80 -3.33
C ASN A 27 11.52 -2.09 -2.24
N VAL A 28 12.19 -1.00 -2.60
CA VAL A 28 12.91 -0.18 -1.62
C VAL A 28 11.92 0.38 -0.60
N MET A 29 10.81 0.98 -1.02
CA MET A 29 9.82 1.52 -0.08
C MET A 29 9.24 0.46 0.86
N LEU A 30 8.89 -0.72 0.34
CA LEU A 30 8.36 -1.85 1.11
C LEU A 30 9.34 -2.32 2.18
N THR A 31 10.64 -2.32 1.87
CA THR A 31 11.71 -2.81 2.76
C THR A 31 12.25 -1.74 3.73
N ARG A 32 11.77 -0.49 3.67
CA ARG A 32 12.20 0.54 4.65
C ARG A 32 11.48 0.45 5.98
N ALA A 33 10.32 -0.22 6.06
CA ALA A 33 9.55 -0.33 7.29
C ALA A 33 10.08 -1.48 8.16
N LYS A 34 10.34 -1.19 9.45
CA LYS A 34 10.75 -2.22 10.42
C LYS A 34 9.58 -2.87 11.14
N TYR A 35 8.57 -2.08 11.52
CA TYR A 35 7.43 -2.55 12.31
C TYR A 35 6.11 -2.42 11.57
N ALA A 36 5.87 -1.29 10.90
CA ALA A 36 4.60 -1.06 10.21
C ALA A 36 4.75 -0.31 8.88
N LEU A 37 3.98 -0.75 7.89
CA LEU A 37 3.84 -0.11 6.59
C LEU A 37 2.36 0.16 6.33
N TYR A 38 2.01 1.41 6.10
CA TYR A 38 0.67 1.81 5.70
C TYR A 38 0.69 2.40 4.28
N VAL A 39 -0.20 1.93 3.42
CA VAL A 39 -0.32 2.41 2.04
C VAL A 39 -1.74 2.89 1.78
N PHE A 40 -1.88 4.15 1.38
CA PHE A 40 -3.17 4.81 1.17
C PHE A 40 -3.30 5.30 -0.28
N GLY A 41 -4.45 5.07 -0.92
CA GLY A 41 -4.76 5.57 -2.26
C GLY A 41 -5.79 4.71 -2.99
N ASN A 42 -6.00 4.96 -4.29
CA ASN A 42 -6.85 4.10 -5.12
C ASN A 42 -6.10 2.81 -5.52
N LEU A 43 -5.94 1.91 -4.56
CA LEU A 43 -5.16 0.69 -4.70
C LEU A 43 -5.71 -0.27 -5.77
N THR A 44 -7.02 -0.24 -6.01
CA THR A 44 -7.64 -1.01 -7.11
C THR A 44 -7.17 -0.50 -8.47
N GLN A 45 -7.09 0.81 -8.67
CA GLN A 45 -6.55 1.38 -9.90
C GLN A 45 -5.05 1.07 -10.05
N LEU A 46 -4.28 1.16 -8.97
CA LEU A 46 -2.85 0.80 -8.96
C LEU A 46 -2.62 -0.66 -9.37
N ALA A 47 -3.39 -1.58 -8.80
CA ALA A 47 -3.33 -2.99 -9.14
C ALA A 47 -3.59 -3.23 -10.65
N ASN A 48 -4.55 -2.52 -11.23
CA ASN A 48 -4.88 -2.65 -12.66
C ASN A 48 -3.81 -2.07 -13.59
N GLN A 49 -2.91 -1.22 -13.10
CA GLN A 49 -1.91 -0.54 -13.92
C GLN A 49 -0.54 -1.22 -13.91
N HIS A 50 -0.21 -2.04 -12.90
CA HIS A 50 1.13 -2.64 -12.79
C HIS A 50 1.14 -3.94 -11.97
N VAL A 51 1.82 -4.98 -12.48
CA VAL A 51 1.84 -6.35 -11.91
C VAL A 51 2.36 -6.42 -10.47
N GLY A 52 3.33 -5.58 -10.10
CA GLY A 52 3.85 -5.54 -8.74
C GLY A 52 2.85 -4.96 -7.74
N TRP A 53 2.05 -3.97 -8.16
CA TRP A 53 0.97 -3.44 -7.34
C TRP A 53 -0.18 -4.42 -7.24
N GLU A 54 -0.47 -5.14 -8.33
CA GLU A 54 -1.44 -6.25 -8.31
C GLU A 54 -1.04 -7.31 -7.28
N ALA A 55 0.20 -7.78 -7.32
CA ALA A 55 0.71 -8.77 -6.36
C ALA A 55 0.64 -8.25 -4.91
N PHE A 56 1.04 -6.99 -4.68
CA PHE A 56 0.96 -6.35 -3.37
C PHE A 56 -0.48 -6.27 -2.84
N VAL A 57 -1.41 -5.80 -3.66
CA VAL A 57 -2.83 -5.64 -3.28
C VAL A 57 -3.48 -7.01 -3.08
N ASN A 58 -3.18 -8.00 -3.92
CA ASN A 58 -3.69 -9.36 -3.75
C ASN A 58 -3.17 -10.00 -2.46
N HIS A 59 -1.90 -9.77 -2.12
CA HIS A 59 -1.35 -10.19 -0.82
C HIS A 59 -2.07 -9.51 0.34
N ALA A 60 -2.32 -8.20 0.26
CA ALA A 60 -3.04 -7.48 1.31
C ALA A 60 -4.48 -8.01 1.51
N ARG A 61 -5.19 -8.30 0.41
CA ARG A 61 -6.54 -8.89 0.46
C ARG A 61 -6.53 -10.30 1.04
N ALA A 62 -5.60 -11.16 0.59
CA ALA A 62 -5.49 -12.54 1.07
C ALA A 62 -5.19 -12.63 2.57
N ASN A 63 -4.52 -11.62 3.14
CA ASN A 63 -4.23 -11.54 4.57
C ASN A 63 -5.27 -10.73 5.37
N GLY A 64 -6.34 -10.24 4.75
CA GLY A 64 -7.38 -9.46 5.43
C GLY A 64 -6.90 -8.09 5.94
N ILE A 65 -5.86 -7.52 5.32
CA ILE A 65 -5.26 -6.22 5.71
C ILE A 65 -5.52 -5.12 4.66
N PHE A 66 -6.51 -5.32 3.78
CA PHE A 66 -6.96 -4.35 2.80
C PHE A 66 -8.30 -3.77 3.23
N PHE A 67 -8.35 -2.46 3.45
CA PHE A 67 -9.53 -1.75 3.96
C PHE A 67 -9.95 -0.63 3.00
N ASP A 68 -11.26 -0.50 2.79
CA ASP A 68 -11.80 0.66 2.08
C ASP A 68 -11.85 1.87 3.02
N THR A 69 -11.62 3.07 2.53
CA THR A 69 -11.67 4.27 3.39
C THR A 69 -13.10 4.68 3.76
N ASN A 70 -14.11 4.11 3.11
CA ASN A 70 -15.52 4.24 3.50
C ASN A 70 -15.89 3.30 4.65
N THR A 71 -15.03 2.33 4.98
CA THR A 71 -15.14 1.60 6.25
C THR A 71 -14.76 2.57 7.37
N THR A 72 -15.64 2.72 8.35
CA THR A 72 -15.51 3.66 9.46
C THR A 72 -14.13 3.50 10.14
N PRO A 73 -13.51 4.58 10.66
CA PRO A 73 -12.20 4.50 11.32
C PRO A 73 -12.10 3.50 12.49
N ILE A 74 -13.25 3.07 13.03
CA ILE A 74 -13.41 2.04 14.06
C ILE A 74 -13.16 0.61 13.55
N ASP A 75 -13.20 0.39 12.23
CA ASP A 75 -13.06 -0.93 11.60
C ASP A 75 -11.61 -1.23 11.16
N LEU A 76 -10.69 -0.26 11.32
CA LEU A 76 -9.27 -0.53 11.17
C LEU A 76 -8.84 -1.40 12.35
N PRO A 77 -8.19 -2.55 12.14
CA PRO A 77 -7.78 -3.42 13.22
C PRO A 77 -6.74 -2.68 14.06
N TYR A 78 -7.20 -2.06 15.14
CA TYR A 78 -6.34 -1.71 16.25
C TYR A 78 -5.94 -3.04 16.86
N ARG A 79 -4.77 -3.53 16.45
CA ARG A 79 -4.21 -4.75 16.96
C ARG A 79 -3.75 -4.42 18.40
N GLU A 80 -4.43 -5.01 19.39
CA GLU A 80 -4.17 -4.78 20.82
C GLU A 80 -2.94 -5.55 21.36
N ASP A 81 -2.06 -6.04 20.47
CA ASP A 81 -0.84 -6.78 20.83
C ASP A 81 0.39 -5.88 21.06
#